data_AF-A0A415KE27-F1
#
_entry.id   AF-A0A415KE27-F1
#
_cell.length_a   1.000
_cell.length_b   1.000
_cell.length_c   1.000
_cell.angle_alpha   90.00
_cell.angle_beta   90.00
_cell.angle_gamma   90.00
#
_symmetry.space_group_name_H-M   'P 1'
#
loop_
_entity.id
_entity.type
_entity.pdbx_description
1 polymer ?
#
loop_
_entity_poly.entity_id
_entity_poly.type
_entity_poly.pdbx_seq_one_letter_code
_entity_poly.pdbx_strand_id
1 'polypeptide(L)'
;MSAFSNIASNIFMPIDDAFGIYNREIVHELLVNIQNDFALSLEKSVDMSTLCMIEYRPGDPQCNKIPNGHLIFLSTQGDEWWRWAYQFSHEYCHSLINGASTGEISGLIWFEETMCHLASIYQLKNLIEFCSMSPDYLLNSYKEVACHCLMANFGQPQYNCREYLLSVADQLAEPDYHREIYSNLSATMSSLFLENKHLWKIILHFGDMRKWNSLHELFEHLQSKASQDYAHTLQKLYNLLFS
;
A
#
# COMPACT_ATOMS: atom_id res chain seq x y z
N MET A 1 -0.30 30.94 1.24
CA MET A 1 -0.94 29.83 0.50
C MET A 1 0.08 29.36 -0.51
N SER A 2 0.70 28.22 -0.25
CA SER A 2 1.56 27.54 -1.22
C SER A 2 0.73 27.22 -2.46
N ALA A 3 1.30 27.44 -3.64
CA ALA A 3 0.64 27.07 -4.89
C ALA A 3 0.61 25.54 -5.00
N PHE A 4 -0.58 24.95 -5.13
CA PHE A 4 -0.73 23.52 -5.41
C PHE A 4 -0.50 23.26 -6.89
N SER A 5 0.41 22.35 -7.22
CA SER A 5 0.43 21.73 -8.55
C SER A 5 -0.56 20.58 -8.57
N ASN A 6 -1.46 20.61 -9.55
CA ASN A 6 -2.35 19.50 -9.83
C ASN A 6 -1.50 18.40 -10.50
N ILE A 7 -1.34 17.26 -9.84
CA ILE A 7 -0.64 16.08 -10.39
C ILE A 7 -1.61 15.32 -11.28
N ALA A 8 -2.80 15.06 -10.74
CA ALA A 8 -3.95 14.52 -11.42
C ALA A 8 -5.21 15.09 -10.80
N SER A 9 -6.33 14.86 -11.47
CA SER A 9 -7.58 15.55 -11.18
C SER A 9 -8.08 15.49 -9.73
N ASN A 10 -7.68 14.49 -8.94
CA ASN A 10 -7.92 14.44 -7.49
C ASN A 10 -6.65 14.28 -6.62
N ILE A 11 -5.44 14.32 -7.20
CA ILE A 11 -4.16 14.27 -6.46
C ILE A 11 -3.50 15.64 -6.51
N PHE A 12 -3.26 16.21 -5.34
CA PHE A 12 -2.70 17.55 -5.17
C PHE A 12 -1.40 17.46 -4.37
N MET A 13 -0.34 18.05 -4.90
CA MET A 13 0.92 18.21 -4.19
C MET A 13 1.35 19.67 -4.27
N PRO A 14 1.60 20.34 -3.14
CA PRO A 14 2.12 21.69 -3.15
C PRO A 14 3.52 21.72 -3.74
N ILE A 15 3.88 22.86 -4.34
CA ILE A 15 5.28 23.14 -4.60
C ILE A 15 5.94 23.37 -3.24
N ASP A 16 6.64 22.35 -2.76
CA ASP A 16 7.31 22.34 -1.46
C ASP A 16 8.78 21.99 -1.65
N ASP A 17 9.66 22.95 -1.34
CA ASP A 17 11.11 22.80 -1.44
C ASP A 17 11.65 21.74 -0.46
N ALA A 18 10.86 21.32 0.54
CA ALA A 18 11.25 20.28 1.49
C ALA A 18 11.40 18.88 0.85
N PHE A 19 10.73 18.65 -0.29
CA PHE A 19 10.96 17.48 -1.14
C PHE A 19 12.30 17.56 -1.92
N GLY A 20 13.01 18.69 -1.89
CA GLY A 20 14.26 18.89 -2.61
C GLY A 20 14.08 19.00 -4.13
N ILE A 21 15.18 18.80 -4.87
CA ILE A 21 15.20 18.85 -6.34
C ILE A 21 14.91 17.46 -6.88
N TYR A 22 13.77 17.29 -7.57
CA TYR A 22 13.36 16.06 -8.23
C TYR A 22 12.75 16.34 -9.59
N ASN A 23 12.74 15.33 -10.46
CA ASN A 23 12.05 15.32 -11.72
C ASN A 23 10.52 15.22 -11.49
N ARG A 24 9.84 16.36 -11.58
CA ARG A 24 8.40 16.46 -11.33
C ARG A 24 7.57 15.63 -12.29
N GLU A 25 7.94 15.57 -13.57
CA GLU A 25 7.19 14.82 -14.57
C GLU A 25 7.16 13.33 -14.22
N ILE A 26 8.32 12.77 -13.89
CA ILE A 26 8.44 11.37 -13.50
C ILE A 26 7.72 11.10 -12.18
N VAL A 27 7.94 11.91 -11.14
CA VAL A 27 7.25 11.70 -9.85
C VAL A 27 5.74 11.80 -10.00
N HIS A 28 5.24 12.77 -10.78
CA HIS A 28 3.81 12.91 -11.02
C HIS A 28 3.24 11.69 -11.76
N GLU A 29 3.91 11.23 -12.81
CA GLU A 29 3.52 10.03 -13.56
C GLU A 29 3.48 8.80 -12.66
N LEU A 30 4.46 8.62 -11.78
CA LEU A 30 4.49 7.50 -10.82
C LEU A 30 3.27 7.50 -9.88
N LEU A 31 2.95 8.65 -9.29
CA LEU A 31 1.82 8.78 -8.36
C LEU A 31 0.49 8.49 -9.07
N VAL A 32 0.34 8.97 -10.31
CA VAL A 32 -0.84 8.72 -11.15
C VAL A 32 -0.95 7.26 -11.56
N ASN A 33 0.16 6.63 -11.95
CA ASN A 33 0.18 5.22 -12.32
C ASN A 33 -0.21 4.33 -11.13
N ILE A 34 0.27 4.62 -9.92
CA ILE A 34 -0.15 3.90 -8.70
C ILE A 34 -1.67 4.01 -8.49
N GLN A 35 -2.23 5.21 -8.60
CA GLN A 35 -3.68 5.41 -8.49
C GLN A 35 -4.46 4.62 -9.56
N ASN A 36 -4.00 4.66 -10.81
CA ASN A 36 -4.64 3.97 -11.93
C ASN A 36 -4.56 2.45 -11.78
N ASP A 37 -3.42 1.91 -11.32
CA ASP A 37 -3.23 0.49 -11.07
C ASP A 37 -4.20 -0.02 -10.01
N PHE A 38 -4.41 0.75 -8.93
CA PHE A 38 -5.44 0.46 -7.95
C PHE A 38 -6.85 0.54 -8.57
N ALA A 39 -7.16 1.60 -9.31
CA ALA A 39 -8.47 1.74 -9.96
C ALA A 39 -8.80 0.56 -10.88
N LEU A 40 -7.81 0.08 -11.64
CA LEU A 40 -7.91 -1.10 -12.50
C LEU A 40 -8.08 -2.40 -11.71
N SER A 41 -7.32 -2.58 -10.63
CA SER A 41 -7.38 -3.78 -9.79
C SER A 41 -8.71 -3.89 -9.03
N LEU A 42 -9.20 -2.75 -8.55
CA LEU A 42 -10.45 -2.61 -7.82
C LEU A 42 -11.68 -2.56 -8.73
N GLU A 43 -11.50 -2.43 -10.05
CA GLU A 43 -12.55 -2.16 -11.04
C GLU A 43 -13.46 -1.00 -10.62
N LYS A 44 -12.84 0.05 -10.08
CA LYS A 44 -13.53 1.22 -9.58
C LYS A 44 -12.86 2.46 -10.17
N SER A 45 -13.66 3.30 -10.83
CA SER A 45 -13.20 4.60 -11.29
C SER A 45 -12.68 5.42 -10.12
N VAL A 46 -11.61 6.18 -10.35
CA VAL A 46 -11.11 7.17 -9.37
C VAL A 46 -12.25 8.10 -8.98
N ASP A 47 -12.52 8.21 -7.68
CA ASP A 47 -13.51 9.15 -7.18
C ASP A 47 -12.94 10.57 -7.15
N MET A 48 -13.40 11.34 -8.12
CA MET A 48 -12.97 12.72 -8.36
C MET A 48 -13.44 13.69 -7.27
N SER A 49 -14.40 13.28 -6.43
CA SER A 49 -14.89 14.09 -5.31
C SER A 49 -14.07 13.90 -4.03
N THR A 50 -13.28 12.82 -3.96
CA THR A 50 -12.38 12.53 -2.83
C THR A 50 -10.98 13.03 -3.14
N LEU A 51 -10.55 14.07 -2.43
CA LEU A 51 -9.25 14.71 -2.59
C LEU A 51 -8.14 13.88 -1.95
N CYS A 52 -7.02 13.72 -2.64
CA CYS A 52 -5.77 13.17 -2.10
C CYS A 52 -4.73 14.27 -2.09
N MET A 53 -4.41 14.81 -0.91
CA MET A 53 -3.40 15.85 -0.74
C MET A 53 -2.09 15.21 -0.26
N ILE A 54 -0.97 15.58 -0.86
CA ILE A 54 0.36 15.07 -0.50
C ILE A 54 1.16 16.22 0.10
N GLU A 55 1.76 16.02 1.28
CA GLU A 55 2.64 16.99 1.93
C GLU A 55 3.94 16.34 2.39
N TYR A 56 5.02 17.12 2.42
CA TYR A 56 6.26 16.64 3.03
C TYR A 56 6.15 16.67 4.55
N ARG A 57 6.61 15.60 5.20
CA ARG A 57 6.84 15.57 6.65
C ARG A 57 8.06 14.71 6.95
N PRO A 58 9.03 15.21 7.74
CA PRO A 58 10.13 14.37 8.19
C PRO A 58 9.62 13.29 9.15
N GLY A 59 10.15 12.08 9.03
CA GLY A 59 9.78 10.93 9.88
C GLY A 59 8.99 9.87 9.10
N ASP A 60 8.07 9.20 9.81
CA ASP A 60 7.24 8.15 9.24
C ASP A 60 6.13 8.74 8.35
N PRO A 61 5.91 8.17 7.14
CA PRO A 61 4.74 8.46 6.32
C PRO A 61 3.43 8.23 7.06
N GLN A 62 2.38 8.97 6.69
CA GLN A 62 1.08 8.87 7.36
C GLN A 62 -0.07 9.34 6.47
N CYS A 63 -1.20 8.64 6.51
CA CYS A 63 -2.46 9.04 5.90
C CYS A 63 -3.47 9.50 6.95
N ASN A 64 -3.89 10.76 6.87
CA ASN A 64 -4.92 11.34 7.73
C ASN A 64 -6.19 11.64 6.95
N LYS A 65 -7.34 11.28 7.52
CA LYS A 65 -8.64 11.66 6.96
C LYS A 65 -8.92 13.14 7.18
N ILE A 66 -9.39 13.82 6.13
CA ILE A 66 -9.84 15.21 6.13
C ILE A 66 -11.28 15.30 5.60
N PRO A 67 -12.03 16.40 5.79
CA PRO A 67 -13.46 16.45 5.46
C PRO A 67 -13.81 16.05 4.02
N ASN A 68 -12.94 16.35 3.05
CA ASN A 68 -13.17 16.08 1.63
C ASN A 68 -12.19 15.04 1.04
N GLY A 69 -11.58 14.20 1.87
CA GLY A 69 -10.68 13.13 1.41
C GLY A 69 -9.56 12.81 2.40
N HIS A 70 -8.32 12.78 1.91
CA HIS A 70 -7.16 12.32 2.68
C HIS A 70 -5.95 13.24 2.47
N LEU A 71 -5.16 13.38 3.53
CA LEU A 71 -3.88 14.07 3.57
C LEU A 71 -2.78 13.03 3.86
N ILE A 72 -1.95 12.78 2.86
CA ILE A 72 -0.83 11.85 2.87
C ILE A 72 0.45 12.63 3.13
N PHE A 73 1.17 12.24 4.16
CA PHE A 73 2.49 12.75 4.48
C PHE A 73 3.56 11.78 3.96
N LEU A 74 4.52 12.31 3.20
CA LEU A 74 5.67 11.56 2.71
C LEU A 74 6.96 12.18 3.24
N SER A 75 7.98 11.36 3.45
CA SER A 75 9.32 11.78 3.90
C SER A 75 10.41 11.60 2.84
N THR A 76 10.00 11.27 1.61
CA THR A 76 10.86 11.15 0.44
C THR A 76 11.48 12.48 0.02
N GLN A 77 12.67 12.43 -0.62
CA GLN A 77 13.37 13.61 -1.13
C GLN A 77 14.06 13.31 -2.45
N GLY A 78 14.17 14.32 -3.28
CA GLY A 78 14.86 14.27 -4.57
C GLY A 78 14.32 13.17 -5.49
N ASP A 79 15.19 12.67 -6.36
CA ASP A 79 14.86 11.62 -7.33
C ASP A 79 14.91 10.19 -6.75
N GLU A 80 14.66 10.00 -5.45
CA GLU A 80 14.48 8.67 -4.87
C GLU A 80 13.14 8.04 -5.30
N TRP A 81 12.91 7.84 -6.61
CA TRP A 81 11.64 7.44 -7.20
C TRP A 81 11.04 6.17 -6.59
N TRP A 82 11.89 5.21 -6.19
CA TRP A 82 11.45 4.03 -5.46
C TRP A 82 10.76 4.39 -4.14
N ARG A 83 11.25 5.41 -3.41
CA ARG A 83 10.73 5.84 -2.12
C ARG A 83 9.41 6.59 -2.29
N TRP A 84 9.29 7.41 -3.33
CA TRP A 84 8.02 8.01 -3.74
C TRP A 84 6.96 6.93 -3.97
N ALA A 85 7.27 5.93 -4.81
CA ALA A 85 6.35 4.84 -5.10
C ALA A 85 6.02 4.00 -3.86
N TYR A 86 7.04 3.63 -3.07
CA TYR A 86 6.88 2.79 -1.88
C TYR A 86 6.03 3.47 -0.80
N GLN A 87 6.34 4.72 -0.43
CA GLN A 87 5.62 5.44 0.62
C GLN A 87 4.21 5.82 0.15
N PHE A 88 4.05 6.33 -1.07
CA PHE A 88 2.74 6.73 -1.56
C PHE A 88 1.79 5.54 -1.69
N SER A 89 2.26 4.39 -2.17
CA SER A 89 1.43 3.19 -2.29
C SER A 89 0.91 2.68 -0.95
N HIS A 90 1.73 2.81 0.10
CA HIS A 90 1.35 2.46 1.47
C HIS A 90 0.21 3.35 1.97
N GLU A 91 0.41 4.66 1.94
CA GLU A 91 -0.55 5.63 2.46
C GLU A 91 -1.80 5.73 1.59
N TYR A 92 -1.66 5.56 0.28
CA TYR A 92 -2.79 5.50 -0.63
C TYR A 92 -3.64 4.24 -0.37
N CYS A 93 -3.04 3.11 0.00
CA CYS A 93 -3.78 1.92 0.43
C CYS A 93 -4.64 2.21 1.68
N HIS A 94 -4.10 2.88 2.70
CA HIS A 94 -4.90 3.35 3.84
C HIS A 94 -6.06 4.26 3.42
N SER A 95 -5.83 5.16 2.45
CA SER A 95 -6.89 6.03 1.93
C SER A 95 -8.05 5.25 1.29
N LEU A 96 -7.74 4.14 0.60
CA LEU A 96 -8.71 3.25 -0.05
C LEU A 96 -9.47 2.38 0.97
N ILE A 97 -8.79 1.90 2.01
CA ILE A 97 -9.39 1.18 3.15
C ILE A 97 -10.37 2.09 3.90
N ASN A 98 -10.01 3.37 4.03
CA ASN A 98 -10.84 4.42 4.60
C ASN A 98 -11.31 4.11 6.04
N GLY A 99 -10.42 3.48 6.81
CA GLY A 99 -10.57 3.25 8.24
C GLY A 99 -10.57 4.55 9.06
N ALA A 100 -10.75 4.43 10.38
CA ALA A 100 -10.77 5.59 11.26
C ALA A 100 -9.35 6.03 11.67
N SER A 101 -8.96 7.25 11.31
CA SER A 101 -7.66 7.85 11.66
C SER A 101 -7.62 8.31 13.14
N THR A 102 -7.28 7.40 14.05
CA THR A 102 -7.22 7.70 15.50
C THR A 102 -5.81 7.61 16.10
N GLY A 103 -4.86 7.03 15.38
CA GLY A 103 -3.50 6.77 15.86
C GLY A 103 -3.38 5.61 16.86
N GLU A 104 -4.49 4.92 17.17
CA GLU A 104 -4.49 3.76 18.06
C GLU A 104 -4.12 2.48 17.29
N ILE A 105 -3.12 1.76 17.79
CA ILE A 105 -2.71 0.45 17.28
C ILE A 105 -3.37 -0.61 18.15
N SER A 106 -4.46 -1.19 17.65
CA SER A 106 -5.19 -2.27 18.34
C SER A 106 -5.98 -3.12 17.34
N GLY A 107 -6.49 -4.27 17.79
CA GLY A 107 -7.30 -5.16 16.96
C GLY A 107 -6.55 -5.66 15.72
N LEU A 108 -7.16 -5.56 14.54
CA LEU A 108 -6.56 -6.02 13.29
C LEU A 108 -5.81 -4.93 12.50
N ILE A 109 -5.40 -3.84 13.14
CA ILE A 109 -4.58 -2.80 12.49
C ILE A 109 -3.29 -3.39 11.91
N TRP A 110 -2.67 -4.37 12.57
CA TRP A 110 -1.49 -5.07 12.03
C TRP A 110 -1.74 -5.72 10.66
N PHE A 111 -2.97 -6.17 10.37
CA PHE A 111 -3.31 -6.76 9.08
C PHE A 111 -3.55 -5.67 8.03
N GLU A 112 -4.09 -4.52 8.43
CA GLU A 112 -4.13 -3.31 7.60
C GLU A 112 -2.72 -2.90 7.16
N GLU A 113 -1.80 -2.76 8.11
CA GLU A 113 -0.39 -2.42 7.87
C GLU A 113 0.32 -3.46 6.99
N THR A 114 0.01 -4.75 7.18
CA THR A 114 0.51 -5.82 6.32
C THR A 114 0.04 -5.65 4.86
N MET A 115 -1.23 -5.30 4.66
CA MET A 115 -1.81 -5.05 3.35
C MET A 115 -1.25 -3.76 2.70
N CYS A 116 -1.04 -2.70 3.48
CA CYS A 116 -0.40 -1.47 3.02
C CYS A 116 1.08 -1.67 2.69
N HIS A 117 1.81 -2.48 3.46
CA HIS A 117 3.17 -2.87 3.11
C HIS A 117 3.21 -3.71 1.83
N LEU A 118 2.27 -4.65 1.66
CA LEU A 118 2.14 -5.41 0.43
C LEU A 118 1.88 -4.51 -0.79
N ALA A 119 1.11 -3.43 -0.62
CA ALA A 119 0.86 -2.47 -1.69
C ALA A 119 2.17 -1.80 -2.16
N SER A 120 3.03 -1.39 -1.23
CA SER A 120 4.35 -0.84 -1.55
C SER A 120 5.22 -1.83 -2.32
N ILE A 121 5.26 -3.09 -1.89
CA ILE A 121 6.02 -4.15 -2.56
C ILE A 121 5.47 -4.43 -3.96
N TYR A 122 4.15 -4.49 -4.11
CA TYR A 122 3.47 -4.70 -5.38
C TYR A 122 3.80 -3.58 -6.37
N GLN A 123 3.71 -2.33 -5.94
CA GLN A 123 3.98 -1.16 -6.79
C GLN A 123 5.47 -0.98 -7.09
N LEU A 124 6.38 -1.37 -6.20
CA LEU A 124 7.80 -1.45 -6.53
C LEU A 124 8.10 -2.47 -7.65
N LYS A 125 7.39 -3.61 -7.68
CA LYS A 125 7.53 -4.57 -8.79
C LYS A 125 7.06 -3.97 -10.11
N ASN A 126 5.93 -3.24 -10.10
CA ASN A 126 5.44 -2.53 -11.29
C ASN A 126 6.42 -1.43 -11.75
N LEU A 127 7.02 -0.68 -10.82
CA LEU A 127 8.06 0.30 -11.14
C LEU A 127 9.27 -0.34 -11.83
N ILE A 128 9.75 -1.48 -11.34
CA ILE A 128 10.87 -2.22 -11.94
C ILE A 128 10.52 -2.68 -13.37
N GLU A 129 9.29 -3.14 -13.59
CA GLU A 129 8.80 -3.52 -14.92
C GLU A 129 8.72 -2.30 -15.85
N PHE A 130 8.15 -1.18 -15.39
CA PHE A 130 8.11 0.09 -16.12
C PHE A 130 9.51 0.55 -16.54
N CYS A 131 10.47 0.56 -15.61
CA CYS A 131 11.85 0.91 -15.93
C CYS A 131 12.49 -0.06 -16.93
N SER A 132 12.12 -1.36 -16.89
CA SER A 132 12.64 -2.38 -17.82
C SER A 132 12.15 -2.23 -19.25
N MET A 133 10.97 -1.63 -19.44
CA MET A 133 10.39 -1.41 -20.76
C MET A 133 10.89 -0.13 -21.44
N SER A 134 11.58 0.74 -20.70
CA SER A 134 12.05 2.02 -21.22
C SER A 134 13.43 1.90 -21.89
N PRO A 135 13.62 2.46 -23.10
CA PRO A 135 14.93 2.56 -23.73
C PRO A 135 15.84 3.63 -23.08
N ASP A 136 15.35 4.40 -22.11
CA ASP A 136 16.10 5.45 -21.43
C ASP A 136 17.17 4.87 -20.49
N TYR A 137 18.41 5.32 -20.64
CA TYR A 137 19.53 4.92 -19.79
C TYR A 137 19.33 5.32 -18.32
N LEU A 138 18.71 6.49 -18.06
CA LEU A 138 18.42 6.95 -16.71
C LEU A 138 17.50 5.96 -16.00
N LEU A 139 16.39 5.57 -16.65
CA LEU A 139 15.43 4.61 -16.10
C LEU A 139 16.05 3.22 -15.88
N ASN A 140 16.98 2.80 -16.73
CA ASN A 140 17.73 1.56 -16.53
C ASN A 140 18.60 1.59 -15.27
N SER A 141 19.31 2.70 -15.00
CA SER A 141 20.09 2.83 -13.75
C SER A 141 19.20 2.84 -12.51
N TYR A 142 18.01 3.44 -12.59
CA TYR A 142 17.03 3.44 -11.50
C TYR A 142 16.43 2.06 -11.23
N LYS A 143 16.27 1.22 -12.25
CA LYS A 143 15.82 -0.16 -12.09
C LYS A 143 16.68 -0.92 -11.08
N GLU A 144 18.00 -0.78 -11.15
CA GLU A 144 18.93 -1.47 -10.23
C GLU A 144 18.72 -1.00 -8.78
N VAL A 145 18.53 0.31 -8.57
CA VAL A 145 18.21 0.88 -7.27
C VAL A 145 16.87 0.34 -6.75
N ALA A 146 15.82 0.35 -7.58
CA ALA A 146 14.51 -0.16 -7.23
C ALA A 146 14.54 -1.66 -6.89
N CYS A 147 15.33 -2.47 -7.62
CA CYS A 147 15.56 -3.88 -7.30
C CYS A 147 16.22 -4.06 -5.92
N HIS A 148 17.28 -3.31 -5.62
CA HIS A 148 17.93 -3.36 -4.31
C HIS A 148 16.97 -2.95 -3.18
N CYS A 149 16.20 -1.88 -3.38
CA CYS A 149 15.22 -1.42 -2.41
C CYS A 149 14.07 -2.42 -2.23
N LEU A 150 13.58 -3.04 -3.31
CA LEU A 150 12.62 -4.13 -3.23
C LEU A 150 13.19 -5.28 -2.38
N MET A 151 14.40 -5.76 -2.67
CA MET A 151 15.02 -6.85 -1.92
C MET A 151 15.24 -6.51 -0.44
N ALA A 152 15.61 -5.26 -0.13
CA ALA A 152 15.84 -4.82 1.24
C ALA A 152 14.55 -4.70 2.07
N ASN A 153 13.41 -4.45 1.42
CA ASN A 153 12.11 -4.29 2.10
C ASN A 153 11.21 -5.54 1.95
N PHE A 154 11.58 -6.49 1.10
CA PHE A 154 10.86 -7.75 0.94
C PHE A 154 11.19 -8.67 2.12
N GLY A 155 10.18 -8.93 2.95
CA GLY A 155 10.31 -9.80 4.11
C GLY A 155 10.61 -11.24 3.73
N GLN A 156 10.84 -12.07 4.74
CA GLN A 156 11.05 -13.49 4.57
C GLN A 156 9.68 -14.19 4.45
N PRO A 157 9.35 -14.79 3.28
CA PRO A 157 8.12 -15.56 3.14
C PRO A 157 8.12 -16.76 4.09
N GLN A 158 6.98 -17.01 4.71
CA GLN A 158 6.81 -18.07 5.69
C GLN A 158 6.21 -19.30 5.01
N TYR A 159 6.86 -20.45 5.18
CA TYR A 159 6.36 -21.71 4.61
C TYR A 159 5.04 -22.14 5.26
N ASN A 160 4.93 -21.99 6.58
CA ASN A 160 3.72 -22.24 7.34
C ASN A 160 3.25 -20.92 7.99
N CYS A 161 2.40 -20.17 7.28
CA CYS A 161 1.94 -18.86 7.74
C CYS A 161 1.09 -18.98 9.01
N ARG A 162 0.30 -20.05 9.15
CA ARG A 162 -0.51 -20.31 10.34
C ARG A 162 0.35 -20.47 11.59
N GLU A 163 1.38 -21.30 11.53
CA GLU A 163 2.33 -21.47 12.65
C GLU A 163 3.08 -20.17 12.96
N TYR A 164 3.47 -19.42 11.91
CA TYR A 164 4.10 -18.12 12.09
C TYR A 164 3.17 -17.12 12.79
N LEU A 165 1.92 -16.98 12.36
CA LEU A 165 0.94 -16.11 13.01
C LEU A 165 0.73 -16.49 14.48
N LEU A 166 0.69 -17.79 14.81
CA LEU A 166 0.60 -18.25 16.18
C LEU A 166 1.86 -17.90 17.01
N SER A 167 3.05 -17.97 16.41
CA SER A 167 4.30 -17.67 17.12
C SER A 167 4.50 -16.17 17.37
N VAL A 168 3.87 -15.30 16.57
CA VAL A 168 3.94 -13.84 16.73
C VAL A 168 2.67 -13.20 17.31
N ALA A 169 1.66 -14.00 17.70
CA ALA A 169 0.36 -13.50 18.11
C ALA A 169 0.42 -12.50 19.29
N ASP A 170 1.29 -12.76 20.27
CA ASP A 170 1.45 -11.87 21.44
C ASP A 170 2.02 -10.50 21.02
N GLN A 171 2.99 -10.48 20.10
CA GLN A 171 3.54 -9.23 19.54
C GLN A 171 2.48 -8.48 18.74
N LEU A 172 1.70 -9.17 17.90
CA LEU A 172 0.62 -8.54 17.14
C LEU A 172 -0.49 -7.92 18.00
N ALA A 173 -0.56 -8.28 19.29
CA ALA A 173 -1.49 -7.69 20.26
C ALA A 173 -0.91 -6.49 21.01
N GLU A 174 0.41 -6.24 20.90
CA GLU A 174 1.05 -5.05 21.48
C GLU A 174 0.62 -3.80 20.69
N PRO A 175 0.47 -2.64 21.35
CA PRO A 175 0.10 -1.39 20.69
C PRO A 175 1.30 -0.73 19.99
N ASP A 176 2.10 -1.52 19.29
CA ASP A 176 3.36 -1.13 18.65
C ASP A 176 3.42 -1.57 17.18
N TYR A 177 4.25 -0.89 16.39
CA TYR A 177 4.47 -1.24 14.98
C TYR A 177 5.52 -2.35 14.83
N HIS A 178 5.09 -3.54 14.43
CA HIS A 178 5.99 -4.67 14.17
C HIS A 178 6.32 -4.80 12.67
N ARG A 179 7.06 -3.82 12.14
CA ARG A 179 7.37 -3.71 10.69
C ARG A 179 7.94 -4.99 10.08
N GLU A 180 8.82 -5.71 10.79
CA GLU A 180 9.38 -6.98 10.32
C GLU A 180 8.31 -8.06 10.16
N ILE A 181 7.37 -8.16 11.11
CA ILE A 181 6.27 -9.13 11.05
C ILE A 181 5.39 -8.83 9.85
N TYR A 182 5.02 -7.55 9.65
CA TYR A 182 4.17 -7.12 8.53
C TYR A 182 4.86 -7.40 7.19
N SER A 183 6.17 -7.14 7.13
CA SER A 183 7.00 -7.45 5.97
C SER A 183 7.00 -8.95 5.64
N ASN A 184 7.22 -9.82 6.62
CA ASN A 184 7.20 -11.29 6.44
C ASN A 184 5.82 -11.80 5.97
N LEU A 185 4.74 -11.30 6.57
CA LEU A 185 3.38 -11.66 6.17
C LEU A 185 3.05 -11.17 4.76
N SER A 186 3.43 -9.92 4.42
CA SER A 186 3.25 -9.38 3.07
C SER A 186 3.99 -10.21 2.02
N ALA A 187 5.23 -10.61 2.30
CA ALA A 187 6.04 -11.44 1.42
C ALA A 187 5.38 -12.81 1.20
N THR A 188 4.85 -13.41 2.27
CA THR A 188 4.12 -14.68 2.26
C THR A 188 2.86 -14.63 1.38
N MET A 189 2.11 -13.54 1.43
CA MET A 189 0.86 -13.37 0.67
C MET A 189 1.08 -12.86 -0.76
N SER A 190 2.27 -12.32 -1.07
CA SER A 190 2.51 -11.52 -2.28
C SER A 190 2.19 -12.22 -3.60
N SER A 191 2.43 -13.53 -3.69
CA SER A 191 2.19 -14.31 -4.92
C SER A 191 0.71 -14.35 -5.31
N LEU A 192 -0.21 -14.35 -4.34
CA LEU A 192 -1.65 -14.41 -4.61
C LEU A 192 -2.18 -13.12 -5.24
N PHE A 193 -1.63 -11.97 -4.84
CA PHE A 193 -2.01 -10.66 -5.38
C PHE A 193 -1.40 -10.41 -6.76
N LEU A 194 -0.24 -11.02 -7.04
CA LEU A 194 0.35 -11.05 -8.39
C LEU A 194 -0.39 -12.03 -9.32
N GLU A 195 -0.83 -13.18 -8.79
CA GLU A 195 -1.63 -14.16 -9.54
C GLU A 195 -2.98 -13.56 -9.96
N ASN A 196 -3.63 -12.83 -9.04
CA ASN A 196 -4.92 -12.23 -9.29
C ASN A 196 -5.03 -10.83 -8.66
N LYS A 197 -4.83 -9.80 -9.49
CA LYS A 197 -4.94 -8.40 -9.05
C LYS A 197 -6.31 -8.03 -8.46
N HIS A 198 -7.39 -8.72 -8.84
CA HIS A 198 -8.73 -8.42 -8.32
C HIS A 198 -8.88 -8.82 -6.85
N LEU A 199 -7.95 -9.60 -6.28
CA LEU A 199 -7.89 -9.85 -4.85
C LEU A 199 -7.71 -8.55 -4.05
N TRP A 200 -7.15 -7.48 -4.62
CA TRP A 200 -7.08 -6.16 -3.98
C TRP A 200 -8.45 -5.61 -3.57
N LYS A 201 -9.56 -6.07 -4.18
CA LYS A 201 -10.92 -5.65 -3.81
C LYS A 201 -11.26 -5.91 -2.33
N ILE A 202 -10.57 -6.83 -1.65
CA ILE A 202 -10.81 -7.12 -0.24
C ILE A 202 -10.63 -5.89 0.67
N ILE A 203 -9.72 -4.97 0.31
CA ILE A 203 -9.41 -3.79 1.12
C ILE A 203 -10.60 -2.84 1.23
N LEU A 204 -11.53 -2.89 0.25
CA LEU A 204 -12.76 -2.11 0.26
C LEU A 204 -13.77 -2.55 1.33
N HIS A 205 -13.54 -3.71 1.94
CA HIS A 205 -14.40 -4.32 2.95
C HIS A 205 -13.79 -4.29 4.35
N PHE A 206 -12.60 -3.70 4.52
CA PHE A 206 -11.90 -3.62 5.80
C PHE A 206 -12.55 -2.62 6.74
N GLY A 207 -12.69 -1.36 6.28
CA GLY A 207 -13.18 -0.26 7.10
C GLY A 207 -12.28 0.00 8.32
N ASP A 208 -12.88 0.18 9.49
CA ASP A 208 -12.13 0.36 10.73
C ASP A 208 -11.74 -1.00 11.32
N MET A 209 -10.47 -1.38 11.15
CA MET A 209 -9.99 -2.74 11.43
C MET A 209 -10.04 -3.15 12.90
N ARG A 210 -10.28 -2.21 13.81
CA ARG A 210 -10.49 -2.47 15.25
C ARG A 210 -11.89 -3.02 15.56
N LYS A 211 -12.83 -2.90 14.62
CA LYS A 211 -14.20 -3.39 14.80
C LYS A 211 -14.36 -4.89 14.55
N TRP A 212 -13.35 -5.52 13.96
CA TRP A 212 -13.31 -6.97 13.79
C TRP A 212 -12.78 -7.63 15.05
N ASN A 213 -13.49 -8.64 15.56
CA ASN A 213 -13.06 -9.37 16.75
C ASN A 213 -11.94 -10.38 16.44
N SER A 214 -11.86 -10.84 15.18
CA SER A 214 -10.84 -11.78 14.75
C SER A 214 -10.62 -11.75 13.25
N LEU A 215 -9.47 -12.27 12.81
CA LEU A 215 -9.18 -12.45 11.39
C LEU A 215 -10.17 -13.43 10.72
N HIS A 216 -10.67 -14.45 11.44
CA HIS A 216 -11.69 -15.36 10.93
C HIS A 216 -12.99 -14.61 10.60
N GLU A 217 -13.48 -13.77 11.51
CA GLU A 217 -14.69 -12.95 11.30
C GLU A 217 -14.55 -12.03 10.09
N LEU A 218 -13.39 -11.37 9.94
CA LEU A 218 -13.09 -10.58 8.75
C LEU A 218 -13.19 -11.44 7.50
N PHE A 219 -12.58 -12.62 7.47
CA PHE A 219 -12.59 -13.48 6.27
C PHE A 219 -13.96 -14.07 5.96
N GLU A 220 -14.78 -14.39 6.96
CA GLU A 220 -16.20 -14.74 6.75
C GLU A 220 -16.94 -13.60 6.05
N HIS A 221 -16.72 -12.36 6.49
CA HIS A 221 -17.27 -11.18 5.83
C HIS A 221 -16.76 -11.04 4.39
N LEU A 222 -15.45 -11.13 4.17
CA LEU A 222 -14.84 -11.01 2.84
C LEU A 222 -15.41 -12.06 1.87
N GLN A 223 -15.52 -13.31 2.30
CA GLN A 223 -16.09 -14.39 1.50
C GLN A 223 -17.56 -14.14 1.16
N SER A 224 -18.34 -13.56 2.09
CA SER A 224 -19.74 -13.19 1.85
C SER A 224 -19.90 -12.06 0.82
N LYS A 225 -18.85 -11.24 0.61
CA LYS A 225 -18.83 -10.11 -0.34
C LYS A 225 -18.07 -10.41 -1.63
N ALA A 226 -17.43 -11.58 -1.71
CA ALA A 226 -16.55 -11.93 -2.81
C ALA A 226 -17.30 -12.02 -4.15
N SER A 227 -16.79 -11.33 -5.16
CA SER A 227 -17.21 -11.52 -6.55
C SER A 227 -16.42 -12.66 -7.19
N GLN A 228 -16.98 -13.23 -8.27
CA GLN A 228 -16.47 -14.47 -8.89
C GLN A 228 -15.02 -14.35 -9.39
N ASP A 229 -14.59 -13.16 -9.78
CA ASP A 229 -13.27 -12.82 -10.29
C ASP A 229 -12.14 -12.94 -9.25
N TYR A 230 -12.44 -12.94 -7.94
CA TYR A 230 -11.42 -13.12 -6.90
C TYR A 230 -11.78 -14.12 -5.80
N ALA A 231 -13.00 -14.67 -5.77
CA ALA A 231 -13.45 -15.61 -4.73
C ALA A 231 -12.52 -16.83 -4.56
N HIS A 232 -12.03 -17.41 -5.66
CA HIS A 232 -11.11 -18.55 -5.60
C HIS A 232 -9.76 -18.18 -4.99
N THR A 233 -9.19 -17.05 -5.38
CA THR A 233 -7.91 -16.57 -4.82
C THR A 233 -8.07 -16.13 -3.36
N LEU A 234 -9.23 -15.58 -2.98
CA LEU A 234 -9.55 -15.32 -1.58
C LEU A 234 -9.59 -16.60 -0.74
N GLN A 235 -10.15 -17.70 -1.28
CA GLN A 235 -10.10 -18.99 -0.61
C GLN A 235 -8.67 -19.50 -0.44
N LYS A 236 -7.79 -19.30 -1.45
CA LYS A 236 -6.36 -19.62 -1.30
C LYS A 236 -5.71 -18.79 -0.20
N LEU A 237 -6.02 -17.48 -0.11
CA LEU A 237 -5.52 -16.61 0.94
C LEU A 237 -6.00 -17.05 2.33
N TYR A 238 -7.28 -17.42 2.45
CA TYR A 238 -7.82 -18.00 3.68
C TYR A 238 -7.04 -19.26 4.07
N ASN A 239 -6.88 -20.21 3.13
CA ASN A 239 -6.15 -21.44 3.40
C ASN A 239 -4.69 -21.17 3.78
N LEU A 240 -4.03 -20.21 3.13
CA LEU A 240 -2.67 -19.81 3.47
C LEU A 240 -2.56 -19.34 4.93
N LEU A 241 -3.53 -18.57 5.42
CA LEU A 241 -3.50 -17.98 6.77
C LEU A 241 -3.98 -18.96 7.87
N PHE A 242 -4.87 -19.90 7.54
CA PHE A 242 -5.58 -20.72 8.53
C PHE A 242 -5.36 -22.23 8.43
N SER A 243 -4.80 -22.74 7.32
CA SER A 243 -4.47 -24.17 7.14
C SER A 243 -2.99 -24.41 7.41
#